data_AF-A0A8T5T2P8-F1
#
_entry.id   AF-A0A8T5T2P8-F1
#
_cell.length_a   1.000
_cell.length_b   1.000
_cell.length_c   1.000
_cell.angle_alpha   90.00
_cell.angle_beta   90.00
_cell.angle_gamma   90.00
#
_symmetry.space_group_name_H-M   'P 1'
#
loop_
_entity.id
_entity.type
_entity.pdbx_description
1 polymer ?
#
loop_
_entity_poly.entity_id
_entity_poly.type
_entity_poly.pdbx_seq_one_letter_code
_entity_poly.pdbx_strand_id
1 'polypeptide(L)'
;CNVPEEQVISNPDIPIIYQLPLSFEEEGLGEILVNHFALESRDPDTDLWRKIVQSFENPKEKVVIAMPGKYTTLGDSYKSINEALSHAAAMCDTQVEIKWIETEDRATEECLTEDLSDVDGVLLTPGFGERGVEGMICAAAVLLDSKIPLLGICFGAQLSTVAFARKVMEWKGAHTTEVDPDSLYPVVDLMDEQKLKEDKGGTMRLGGHEVVIVKGTK
;
A
#
# COMPACT_ATOMS: atom_id res chain seq x y z
N CYS A 1 5.09 -41.29 8.41
CA CYS A 1 4.47 -41.15 7.07
C CYS A 1 5.08 -42.19 6.15
N ASN A 2 4.32 -42.79 5.22
CA ASN A 2 4.85 -43.77 4.24
C ASN A 2 5.36 -43.05 2.99
N VAL A 3 6.35 -42.16 3.19
CA VAL A 3 6.98 -41.35 2.13
C VAL A 3 8.49 -41.57 2.18
N PRO A 4 9.19 -41.54 1.03
CA PRO A 4 10.65 -41.59 1.01
C PRO A 4 11.27 -40.41 1.77
N GLU A 5 12.42 -40.63 2.41
CA GLU A 5 13.09 -39.62 3.23
C GLU A 5 13.54 -38.42 2.38
N GLU A 6 14.02 -38.69 1.16
CA GLU A 6 14.40 -37.69 0.18
C GLU A 6 13.24 -36.80 -0.30
N GLN A 7 11.98 -37.15 0.02
CA GLN A 7 10.79 -36.34 -0.29
C GLN A 7 10.28 -35.56 0.92
N VAL A 8 11.03 -35.54 2.02
CA VAL A 8 10.72 -34.76 3.22
C VAL A 8 11.56 -33.49 3.22
N ILE A 9 10.92 -32.35 2.93
CA ILE A 9 11.59 -31.05 2.79
C ILE A 9 11.40 -30.20 4.04
N SER A 10 12.48 -29.58 4.53
CA SER A 10 12.42 -28.63 5.63
C SER A 10 11.82 -27.29 5.20
N ASN A 11 10.90 -26.74 6.00
CA ASN A 11 10.31 -25.41 5.78
C ASN A 11 10.29 -24.62 7.10
N PRO A 12 11.44 -24.08 7.54
CA PRO A 12 11.52 -23.30 8.77
C PRO A 12 10.91 -21.91 8.60
N ASP A 13 10.63 -21.24 9.72
CA ASP A 13 10.31 -19.81 9.70
C ASP A 13 11.53 -19.02 9.18
N ILE A 14 11.32 -18.21 8.15
CA ILE A 14 12.34 -17.37 7.52
C ILE A 14 11.99 -15.88 7.67
N PRO A 15 12.98 -15.00 7.87
CA PRO A 15 12.73 -13.58 8.09
C PRO A 15 12.29 -12.85 6.82
N ILE A 16 12.71 -13.34 5.65
CA ILE A 16 12.43 -12.75 4.35
C ILE A 16 11.80 -13.83 3.48
N ILE A 17 10.53 -13.65 3.13
CA ILE A 17 9.76 -14.63 2.36
C ILE A 17 10.41 -15.00 1.02
N TYR A 18 11.19 -14.08 0.44
CA TYR A 18 11.93 -14.28 -0.80
C TYR A 18 13.10 -15.24 -0.65
N GLN A 19 13.54 -15.59 0.56
CA GLN A 19 14.56 -16.63 0.76
C GLN A 19 14.00 -18.03 0.47
N LEU A 20 12.69 -18.24 0.60
CA LEU A 20 12.05 -19.56 0.54
C LEU A 20 12.38 -20.34 -0.74
N PRO A 21 12.31 -19.76 -1.95
CA PRO A 21 12.63 -20.49 -3.17
C PRO A 21 14.09 -20.98 -3.20
N LEU A 22 15.04 -20.23 -2.61
CA LEU A 22 16.44 -20.65 -2.54
C LEU A 22 16.61 -21.80 -1.55
N SER A 23 15.96 -21.73 -0.39
CA SER A 23 16.00 -22.83 0.59
C SER A 23 15.38 -24.11 0.04
N PHE A 24 14.28 -24.02 -0.71
CA PHE A 24 13.70 -25.19 -1.37
C PHE A 24 14.57 -25.77 -2.47
N GLU A 25 15.29 -24.92 -3.21
CA GLU A 25 16.26 -25.40 -4.20
C GLU A 25 17.44 -26.10 -3.51
N GLU A 26 17.93 -25.57 -2.39
CA GLU A 26 19.00 -26.18 -1.58
C GLU A 26 18.59 -27.54 -0.98
N GLU A 27 17.31 -27.72 -0.63
CA GLU A 27 16.75 -28.99 -0.16
C GLU A 27 16.41 -29.97 -1.30
N GLY A 28 16.62 -29.58 -2.57
CA GLY A 28 16.40 -30.45 -3.74
C GLY A 28 14.94 -30.56 -4.21
N LEU A 29 14.04 -29.67 -3.78
CA LEU A 29 12.63 -29.72 -4.18
C LEU A 29 12.46 -29.63 -5.71
N GLY A 30 13.25 -28.79 -6.38
CA GLY A 30 13.22 -28.64 -7.83
C GLY A 30 13.51 -29.97 -8.54
N GLU A 31 14.58 -30.66 -8.15
CA GLU A 31 14.97 -31.95 -8.71
C GLU A 31 13.90 -33.02 -8.48
N ILE A 32 13.32 -33.09 -7.29
CA ILE A 32 12.24 -34.02 -6.95
C ILE A 32 11.05 -33.82 -7.89
N LEU A 33 10.65 -32.58 -8.14
CA LEU A 33 9.52 -32.25 -9.03
C LEU A 33 9.83 -32.60 -10.49
N VAL A 34 11.02 -32.24 -10.97
CA VAL A 34 11.48 -32.57 -12.34
C VAL A 34 11.44 -34.08 -12.58
N ASN A 35 11.98 -34.86 -11.64
CA ASN A 35 12.00 -36.32 -11.73
C ASN A 35 10.59 -36.91 -11.65
N HIS A 36 9.73 -36.41 -10.75
CA HIS A 36 8.37 -36.91 -10.57
C HIS A 36 7.51 -36.71 -11.83
N PHE A 37 7.63 -35.56 -12.49
CA PHE A 37 6.88 -35.24 -13.70
C PHE A 37 7.58 -35.64 -15.00
N ALA A 38 8.73 -36.33 -14.92
CA ALA A 38 9.55 -36.72 -16.06
C ALA A 38 9.86 -35.54 -17.00
N LEU A 39 10.17 -34.37 -16.42
CA LEU A 39 10.57 -33.18 -17.16
C LEU A 39 12.05 -33.25 -17.54
N GLU A 40 12.44 -32.43 -18.51
CA GLU A 40 13.85 -32.26 -18.87
C GLU A 40 14.60 -31.58 -17.71
N SER A 41 15.70 -32.19 -17.25
CA SER A 41 16.54 -31.63 -16.20
C SER A 41 17.28 -30.38 -16.67
N ARG A 42 17.32 -29.37 -15.80
CA ARG A 42 17.95 -28.06 -16.04
C ARG A 42 18.54 -27.54 -14.75
N ASP A 43 19.68 -26.88 -14.86
CA ASP A 43 20.26 -26.12 -13.76
C ASP A 43 19.52 -24.78 -13.63
N PRO A 44 18.91 -24.47 -12.48
CA PRO A 44 18.22 -23.20 -12.29
C PRO A 44 19.23 -22.05 -12.13
N ASP A 45 19.04 -20.98 -12.89
CA ASP A 45 19.72 -19.72 -12.64
C ASP A 45 19.05 -19.00 -11.46
N THR A 46 19.78 -18.89 -10.35
CA THR A 46 19.30 -18.25 -9.10
C THR A 46 19.90 -16.87 -8.86
N ASP A 47 20.76 -16.36 -9.76
CA ASP A 47 21.55 -15.15 -9.50
C ASP A 47 20.68 -13.92 -9.29
N LEU A 48 19.64 -13.76 -10.10
CA LEU A 48 18.68 -12.66 -9.95
C LEU A 48 17.96 -12.74 -8.60
N TRP A 49 17.53 -13.94 -8.20
CA TRP A 49 16.77 -14.14 -6.98
C TRP A 49 17.63 -13.93 -5.73
N ARG A 50 18.89 -14.38 -5.76
CA ARG A 50 19.88 -14.09 -4.72
C ARG A 50 20.11 -12.58 -4.55
N LYS A 51 20.17 -11.81 -5.65
CA LYS A 51 20.27 -10.34 -5.59
C LYS A 51 19.03 -9.70 -4.94
N ILE A 52 17.84 -10.20 -5.27
CA ILE A 52 16.60 -9.74 -4.65
C ILE A 52 16.67 -9.97 -3.13
N VAL A 53 16.98 -11.19 -2.68
CA VAL A 53 17.08 -11.51 -1.24
C VAL A 53 18.11 -10.61 -0.53
N GLN A 54 19.30 -10.42 -1.12
CA GLN A 54 20.34 -9.56 -0.57
C GLN A 54 19.88 -8.11 -0.35
N SER A 55 19.03 -7.59 -1.24
CA SER A 55 18.49 -6.23 -1.14
C SER A 55 17.54 -6.03 0.05
N PHE A 56 16.89 -7.11 0.54
CA PHE A 56 16.09 -7.09 1.76
C PHE A 56 16.92 -7.35 3.02
N GLU A 57 18.00 -8.12 2.92
CA GLU A 57 18.84 -8.50 4.08
C GLU A 57 19.76 -7.36 4.57
N ASN A 58 20.23 -6.51 3.66
CA ASN A 58 21.29 -5.53 3.96
C ASN A 58 20.91 -4.09 3.57
N PRO A 59 19.85 -3.52 4.16
CA PRO A 59 19.50 -2.12 3.94
C PRO A 59 20.59 -1.19 4.50
N LYS A 60 20.92 -0.14 3.78
CA LYS A 60 21.89 0.90 4.19
C LYS A 60 21.24 2.01 5.00
N GLU A 61 20.00 2.30 4.70
CA GLU A 61 19.22 3.39 5.30
C GLU A 61 17.86 2.89 5.77
N LYS A 62 17.20 3.71 6.59
CA LYS A 62 15.84 3.46 7.08
C LYS A 62 15.00 4.70 6.81
N VAL A 63 13.77 4.51 6.35
CA VAL A 63 12.78 5.58 6.17
C VAL A 63 11.50 5.24 6.91
N VAL A 64 10.89 6.25 7.53
CA VAL A 64 9.64 6.12 8.29
C VAL A 64 8.49 6.63 7.43
N ILE A 65 7.56 5.73 7.09
CA ILE A 65 6.35 6.08 6.33
C ILE A 65 5.15 6.01 7.25
N ALA A 66 4.49 7.15 7.48
CA ALA A 66 3.24 7.18 8.21
C ALA A 66 2.08 6.69 7.34
N MET A 67 1.19 5.90 7.93
CA MET A 67 -0.04 5.42 7.31
C MET A 67 -1.25 5.77 8.18
N PRO A 68 -1.81 6.98 8.03
CA PRO A 68 -3.07 7.36 8.65
C PRO A 68 -4.23 6.58 8.05
N GLY A 69 -5.02 5.91 8.88
CA GLY A 69 -6.16 5.11 8.43
C GLY A 69 -7.02 4.55 9.57
N LYS A 70 -7.94 3.64 9.21
CA LYS A 70 -8.97 3.05 10.11
C LYS A 70 -8.65 1.63 10.62
N TYR A 71 -7.72 0.96 9.94
CA TYR A 71 -7.42 -0.47 10.09
C TYR A 71 -5.95 -0.67 10.47
N THR A 72 -5.49 0.11 11.45
CA THR A 72 -4.09 0.13 11.88
C THR A 72 -3.67 -1.11 12.66
N THR A 73 -4.64 -1.83 13.23
CA THR A 73 -4.40 -3.01 14.09
C THR A 73 -4.40 -4.33 13.33
N LEU A 74 -4.91 -4.35 12.09
CA LEU A 74 -4.96 -5.54 11.26
C LEU A 74 -3.93 -5.42 10.14
N GLY A 75 -2.70 -5.87 10.41
CA GLY A 75 -1.54 -5.71 9.51
C GLY A 75 -1.77 -6.22 8.07
N ASP A 76 -2.65 -7.20 7.89
CA ASP A 76 -2.97 -7.76 6.59
C ASP A 76 -3.91 -6.90 5.73
N SER A 77 -4.59 -5.90 6.31
CA SER A 77 -5.53 -5.03 5.57
C SER A 77 -4.86 -4.29 4.41
N TYR A 78 -3.55 -4.07 4.53
CA TYR A 78 -2.75 -3.33 3.55
C TYR A 78 -1.56 -4.14 3.04
N LYS A 79 -1.65 -5.49 3.08
CA LYS A 79 -0.54 -6.38 2.74
C LYS A 79 0.15 -6.01 1.42
N SER A 80 -0.61 -5.84 0.34
CA SER A 80 -0.03 -5.48 -0.96
C SER A 80 0.64 -4.09 -0.98
N ILE A 81 0.15 -3.14 -0.19
CA ILE A 81 0.77 -1.81 -0.06
C ILE A 81 2.08 -1.92 0.73
N ASN A 82 2.07 -2.66 1.83
CA ASN A 82 3.26 -2.91 2.65
C ASN A 82 4.34 -3.64 1.84
N GLU A 83 3.97 -4.64 1.05
CA GLU A 83 4.89 -5.33 0.14
C GLU A 83 5.42 -4.39 -0.95
N ALA A 84 4.56 -3.60 -1.59
CA ALA A 84 5.01 -2.65 -2.62
C ALA A 84 6.01 -1.61 -2.06
N LEU A 85 5.77 -1.10 -0.84
CA LEU A 85 6.70 -0.23 -0.14
C LEU A 85 8.02 -0.96 0.17
N SER A 86 7.94 -2.20 0.66
CA SER A 86 9.10 -3.04 0.96
C SER A 86 9.94 -3.31 -0.29
N HIS A 87 9.32 -3.58 -1.43
CA HIS A 87 10.02 -3.82 -2.71
C HIS A 87 10.71 -2.55 -3.21
N ALA A 88 10.01 -1.42 -3.14
CA ALA A 88 10.59 -0.13 -3.51
C ALA A 88 11.78 0.21 -2.60
N ALA A 89 11.67 -0.06 -1.29
CA ALA A 89 12.74 0.17 -0.33
C ALA A 89 13.97 -0.68 -0.63
N ALA A 90 13.77 -1.98 -0.87
CA ALA A 90 14.84 -2.92 -1.20
C ALA A 90 15.60 -2.50 -2.47
N MET A 91 14.88 -2.04 -3.51
CA MET A 91 15.49 -1.49 -4.73
C MET A 91 16.29 -0.20 -4.51
N CYS A 92 16.04 0.51 -3.41
CA CYS A 92 16.73 1.72 -3.00
C CYS A 92 17.79 1.47 -1.91
N ASP A 93 18.18 0.22 -1.64
CA ASP A 93 19.07 -0.15 -0.53
C ASP A 93 18.57 0.39 0.84
N THR A 94 17.25 0.46 1.05
CA THR A 94 16.62 1.07 2.22
C THR A 94 15.63 0.10 2.86
N GLN A 95 15.33 0.28 4.14
CA GLN A 95 14.21 -0.38 4.81
C GLN A 95 13.11 0.62 5.15
N VAL A 96 11.85 0.25 4.85
CA VAL A 96 10.68 1.02 5.28
C VAL A 96 10.23 0.56 6.67
N GLU A 97 10.06 1.51 7.57
CA GLU A 97 9.31 1.35 8.82
C GLU A 97 7.94 2.01 8.68
N ILE A 98 6.89 1.25 8.95
CA ILE A 98 5.52 1.76 8.87
C ILE A 98 5.10 2.27 10.23
N LYS A 99 4.79 3.57 10.31
CA LYS A 99 4.16 4.21 11.46
C LYS A 99 2.65 4.28 11.26
N TRP A 100 1.92 3.39 11.92
CA TRP A 100 0.46 3.39 11.85
C TRP A 100 -0.14 4.52 12.68
N ILE A 101 -1.09 5.27 12.11
CA ILE A 101 -1.79 6.35 12.80
C ILE A 101 -3.30 6.08 12.71
N GLU A 102 -3.93 5.81 13.85
CA GLU A 102 -5.38 5.59 13.92
C GLU A 102 -6.08 6.95 13.90
N THR A 103 -6.94 7.15 12.90
CA THR A 103 -7.50 8.48 12.58
C THR A 103 -8.90 8.71 13.14
N GLU A 104 -9.53 7.69 13.73
CA GLU A 104 -10.83 7.82 14.36
C GLU A 104 -10.81 8.74 15.59
N ASP A 105 -9.81 8.58 16.45
CA ASP A 105 -9.63 9.39 17.66
C ASP A 105 -8.66 10.56 17.46
N ARG A 106 -8.04 10.67 16.28
CA ARG A 106 -7.05 11.71 15.94
C ARG A 106 -7.46 12.50 14.70
N ALA A 107 -8.13 13.62 14.95
CA ALA A 107 -8.69 14.46 13.89
C ALA A 107 -8.44 15.97 14.07
N THR A 108 -7.47 16.36 14.92
CA THR A 108 -7.08 17.78 15.06
C THR A 108 -5.72 18.03 14.43
N GLU A 109 -5.49 19.29 14.04
CA GLU A 109 -4.24 19.70 13.40
C GLU A 109 -3.06 19.52 14.36
N GLU A 110 -3.25 19.78 15.65
CA GLU A 110 -2.19 19.67 16.66
C GLU A 110 -1.73 18.22 16.83
N CYS A 111 -2.66 17.29 17.01
CA CYS A 111 -2.29 15.88 17.22
C CYS A 111 -1.65 15.25 16.00
N LEU A 112 -2.10 15.58 14.78
CA LEU A 112 -1.51 15.04 13.55
C LEU A 112 -0.20 15.73 13.17
N THR A 113 -0.02 17.01 13.51
CA THR A 113 1.28 17.66 13.36
C THR A 113 2.34 16.99 14.24
N GLU A 114 1.97 16.65 15.48
CA GLU A 114 2.87 15.90 16.37
C GLU A 114 3.18 14.50 15.81
N ASP A 115 2.15 13.74 15.42
CA ASP A 115 2.33 12.38 14.91
C ASP A 115 3.12 12.31 13.61
N LEU A 116 3.11 13.37 12.80
CA LEU A 116 3.79 13.43 11.51
C LEU A 116 5.13 14.18 11.57
N SER A 117 5.59 14.59 12.76
CA SER A 117 6.80 15.41 12.90
C SER A 117 8.11 14.66 12.68
N ASP A 118 8.10 13.33 12.79
CA ASP A 118 9.26 12.42 12.76
C ASP A 118 9.20 11.42 11.59
N VAL A 119 8.40 11.70 10.56
CA VAL A 119 8.26 10.81 9.39
C VAL A 119 8.88 11.39 8.14
N ASP A 120 9.37 10.50 7.27
CA ASP A 120 9.99 10.84 5.99
C ASP A 120 8.98 10.93 4.85
N GLY A 121 7.78 10.36 5.04
CA GLY A 121 6.70 10.36 4.05
C GLY A 121 5.38 9.88 4.64
N VAL A 122 4.28 10.17 3.95
CA VAL A 122 2.93 9.76 4.34
C VAL A 122 2.22 9.07 3.19
N LEU A 123 1.60 7.93 3.47
CA LEU A 123 0.70 7.23 2.56
C LEU A 123 -0.70 7.21 3.16
N LEU A 124 -1.63 7.95 2.56
CA LEU A 124 -3.05 7.90 2.94
C LEU A 124 -3.70 6.66 2.35
N THR A 125 -4.15 5.78 3.23
CA THR A 125 -4.56 4.44 2.88
C THR A 125 -5.85 4.41 2.05
N PRO A 126 -6.08 3.37 1.24
CA PRO A 126 -7.39 3.15 0.64
C PRO A 126 -8.44 2.85 1.73
N GLY A 127 -9.72 3.00 1.38
CA GLY A 127 -10.81 2.76 2.31
C GLY A 127 -12.15 3.17 1.69
N PHE A 128 -13.17 3.26 2.55
CA PHE A 128 -14.51 3.75 2.21
C PHE A 128 -15.27 4.09 3.50
N GLY A 129 -16.40 4.79 3.37
CA GLY A 129 -17.28 5.17 4.47
C GLY A 129 -16.72 6.27 5.39
N GLU A 130 -17.48 6.61 6.43
CA GLU A 130 -17.31 7.84 7.23
C GLU A 130 -16.26 7.77 8.36
N ARG A 131 -16.03 6.59 8.94
CA ARG A 131 -15.17 6.43 10.13
C ARG A 131 -13.75 6.96 9.90
N GLY A 132 -13.16 7.76 10.80
CA GLY A 132 -11.77 8.26 10.67
C GLY A 132 -11.47 9.17 9.47
N VAL A 133 -12.49 9.55 8.67
CA VAL A 133 -12.30 10.36 7.45
C VAL A 133 -11.76 11.75 7.76
N GLU A 134 -12.31 12.42 8.78
CA GLU A 134 -11.86 13.76 9.16
C GLU A 134 -10.40 13.76 9.63
N GLY A 135 -9.95 12.71 10.31
CA GLY A 135 -8.54 12.55 10.65
C GLY A 135 -7.64 12.35 9.43
N MET A 136 -8.06 11.55 8.45
CA MET A 136 -7.32 11.40 7.19
C MET A 136 -7.28 12.70 6.36
N ILE A 137 -8.39 13.45 6.31
CA ILE A 137 -8.45 14.79 5.67
C ILE A 137 -7.52 15.76 6.40
N CYS A 138 -7.54 15.75 7.74
CA CYS A 138 -6.68 16.61 8.55
C CYS A 138 -5.19 16.26 8.35
N ALA A 139 -4.83 14.98 8.29
CA ALA A 139 -3.46 14.54 7.99
C ALA A 139 -2.99 15.07 6.63
N ALA A 140 -3.82 14.93 5.59
CA ALA A 140 -3.53 15.51 4.28
C ALA A 140 -3.36 17.03 4.36
N ALA A 141 -4.24 17.72 5.09
CA ALA A 141 -4.24 19.16 5.21
C ALA A 141 -2.98 19.69 5.93
N VAL A 142 -2.54 19.04 7.00
CA VAL A 142 -1.26 19.36 7.69
C VAL A 142 -0.10 19.29 6.71
N LEU A 143 -0.08 18.26 5.86
CA LEU A 143 1.03 18.02 4.94
C LEU A 143 1.10 19.00 3.77
N LEU A 144 0.01 19.67 3.41
CA LEU A 144 0.00 20.68 2.33
C LEU A 144 0.94 21.86 2.60
N ASP A 145 1.18 22.20 3.86
CA ASP A 145 2.14 23.26 4.26
C ASP A 145 3.54 22.70 4.57
N SER A 146 3.68 21.37 4.54
CA SER A 146 4.91 20.66 4.86
C SER A 146 5.74 20.35 3.61
N LYS A 147 7.00 19.95 3.80
CA LYS A 147 7.83 19.38 2.73
C LYS A 147 7.82 17.85 2.71
N ILE A 148 7.01 17.21 3.56
CA ILE A 148 6.93 15.76 3.67
C ILE A 148 6.14 15.24 2.45
N PRO A 149 6.69 14.29 1.68
CA PRO A 149 5.98 13.66 0.56
C PRO A 149 4.68 12.99 1.00
N LEU A 150 3.61 13.19 0.23
CA LEU A 150 2.30 12.59 0.44
C LEU A 150 1.89 11.75 -0.79
N LEU A 151 1.49 10.51 -0.55
CA LEU A 151 0.88 9.61 -1.53
C LEU A 151 -0.52 9.21 -1.08
N GLY A 152 -1.55 9.64 -1.81
CA GLY A 152 -2.93 9.18 -1.59
C GLY A 152 -3.28 8.02 -2.52
N ILE A 153 -3.84 6.93 -1.98
CA ILE A 153 -4.30 5.78 -2.79
C ILE A 153 -5.81 5.63 -2.66
N CYS A 154 -6.51 5.52 -3.81
CA CYS A 154 -7.96 5.35 -3.88
C CYS A 154 -8.69 6.42 -3.04
N PHE A 155 -9.34 6.03 -1.95
CA PHE A 155 -10.00 6.95 -1.03
C PHE A 155 -9.03 7.96 -0.41
N GLY A 156 -7.78 7.58 -0.10
CA GLY A 156 -6.76 8.52 0.34
C GLY A 156 -6.48 9.64 -0.68
N ALA A 157 -6.54 9.35 -1.98
CA ALA A 157 -6.41 10.37 -3.03
C ALA A 157 -7.64 11.29 -3.09
N GLN A 158 -8.84 10.72 -2.92
CA GLN A 158 -10.09 11.48 -2.85
C GLN A 158 -10.07 12.43 -1.64
N LEU A 159 -9.68 11.95 -0.46
CA LEU A 159 -9.60 12.75 0.75
C LEU A 159 -8.49 13.81 0.67
N SER A 160 -7.39 13.54 -0.04
CA SER A 160 -6.37 14.56 -0.34
C SER A 160 -6.96 15.71 -1.18
N THR A 161 -7.87 15.40 -2.10
CA THR A 161 -8.59 16.42 -2.90
C THR A 161 -9.51 17.26 -2.02
N VAL A 162 -10.24 16.62 -1.10
CA VAL A 162 -11.08 17.32 -0.11
C VAL A 162 -10.24 18.24 0.78
N ALA A 163 -9.11 17.76 1.28
CA ALA A 163 -8.19 18.54 2.11
C ALA A 163 -7.68 19.79 1.36
N PHE A 164 -7.27 19.62 0.11
CA PHE A 164 -6.85 20.74 -0.74
C PHE A 164 -7.98 21.76 -0.94
N ALA A 165 -9.19 21.31 -1.28
CA ALA A 165 -10.35 22.18 -1.47
C ALA A 165 -10.69 22.97 -0.19
N ARG A 166 -10.70 22.32 0.97
CA ARG A 166 -10.99 22.97 2.25
C ARG A 166 -9.91 23.96 2.67
N LYS A 167 -8.64 23.57 2.57
CA LYS A 167 -7.51 24.34 3.12
C LYS A 167 -6.99 25.40 2.15
N VAL A 168 -6.75 25.05 0.90
CA VAL A 168 -6.12 25.95 -0.09
C VAL A 168 -7.16 26.79 -0.82
N MET A 169 -8.30 26.21 -1.16
CA MET A 169 -9.37 26.94 -1.85
C MET A 169 -10.38 27.59 -0.90
N GLU A 170 -10.25 27.36 0.40
CA GLU A 170 -11.15 27.85 1.46
C GLU A 170 -12.61 27.37 1.33
N TRP A 171 -12.86 26.27 0.62
CA TRP A 171 -14.19 25.69 0.43
C TRP A 171 -14.57 24.81 1.63
N LYS A 172 -14.88 25.46 2.76
CA LYS A 172 -15.09 24.78 4.06
C LYS A 172 -16.12 23.65 4.05
N GLY A 173 -17.13 23.71 3.18
CA GLY A 173 -18.16 22.67 3.03
C GLY A 173 -17.82 21.59 2.01
N ALA A 174 -16.58 21.51 1.51
CA ALA A 174 -16.20 20.53 0.50
C ALA A 174 -16.11 19.11 1.07
N HIS A 175 -16.67 18.15 0.36
CA HIS A 175 -16.61 16.73 0.74
C HIS A 175 -16.76 15.81 -0.47
N THR A 176 -16.46 14.52 -0.25
CA THR A 176 -17.04 13.42 -1.05
C THR A 176 -18.51 13.18 -0.72
N THR A 177 -19.35 12.97 -1.73
CA THR A 177 -20.77 12.60 -1.56
C THR A 177 -20.96 11.22 -0.94
N GLU A 178 -19.91 10.39 -0.90
CA GLU A 178 -19.92 9.10 -0.18
C GLU A 178 -20.10 9.28 1.33
N VAL A 179 -19.61 10.40 1.89
CA VAL A 179 -19.62 10.67 3.34
C VAL A 179 -20.59 11.80 3.68
N ASP A 180 -20.65 12.85 2.86
CA ASP A 180 -21.62 13.94 3.01
C ASP A 180 -22.40 14.14 1.70
N PRO A 181 -23.55 13.45 1.55
CA PRO A 181 -24.39 13.55 0.35
C PRO A 181 -24.93 14.95 0.06
N ASP A 182 -25.03 15.80 1.09
CA ASP A 182 -25.56 17.16 1.02
C ASP A 182 -24.43 18.21 0.99
N SER A 183 -23.19 17.78 0.71
CA SER A 183 -22.01 18.63 0.69
C SER A 183 -22.23 19.88 -0.16
N LEU A 184 -21.90 21.05 0.41
CA LEU A 184 -21.98 22.33 -0.29
C LEU A 184 -21.07 22.36 -1.54
N TYR A 185 -19.95 21.63 -1.49
CA TYR A 185 -19.02 21.50 -2.60
C TYR A 185 -18.62 20.01 -2.80
N PRO A 186 -19.37 19.23 -3.59
CA PRO A 186 -19.09 17.81 -3.82
C PRO A 186 -17.89 17.63 -4.75
N VAL A 187 -16.68 17.81 -4.22
CA VAL A 187 -15.41 17.75 -4.99
C VAL A 187 -15.04 16.33 -5.41
N VAL A 188 -15.64 15.33 -4.78
CA VAL A 188 -15.57 13.92 -5.18
C VAL A 188 -16.99 13.38 -5.20
N ASP A 189 -17.41 12.83 -6.33
CA ASP A 189 -18.76 12.34 -6.52
C ASP A 189 -18.77 11.18 -7.52
N LEU A 190 -19.87 10.45 -7.55
CA LEU A 190 -20.16 9.50 -8.61
C LEU A 190 -20.32 10.24 -9.95
N MET A 191 -19.85 9.61 -11.03
CA MET A 191 -20.10 10.14 -12.37
C MET A 191 -21.61 10.04 -12.68
N ASP A 192 -22.13 10.97 -13.48
CA ASP A 192 -23.58 11.05 -13.76
C ASP A 192 -24.17 9.74 -14.32
N GLU A 193 -23.38 9.05 -15.16
CA GLU A 193 -23.74 7.74 -15.73
C GLU A 193 -23.90 6.64 -14.67
N GLN A 194 -23.26 6.79 -13.50
CA GLN A 194 -23.37 5.87 -12.37
C GLN A 194 -24.59 6.19 -11.51
N LYS A 195 -24.96 7.47 -11.37
CA LYS A 195 -26.12 7.91 -10.58
C LYS A 195 -27.45 7.40 -11.17
N LEU A 196 -27.50 7.20 -12.49
CA LEU A 196 -28.68 6.73 -13.21
C LEU A 196 -28.89 5.21 -13.17
N LYS A 197 -27.97 4.45 -12.56
CA LYS A 197 -28.04 2.99 -12.49
C LYS A 197 -28.21 2.54 -11.04
N GLU A 198 -29.33 1.85 -10.76
CA GLU A 198 -29.58 1.25 -9.43
C GLU A 198 -28.70 0.01 -9.18
N ASP A 199 -28.31 -0.71 -10.24
CA ASP A 199 -27.41 -1.86 -10.14
C ASP A 199 -25.94 -1.42 -10.02
N LYS A 200 -25.41 -1.53 -8.80
CA LYS A 200 -23.97 -1.39 -8.51
C LYS A 200 -23.21 -2.56 -9.13
N GLY A 201 -22.72 -2.37 -10.35
CA GLY A 201 -21.98 -3.41 -11.09
C GLY A 201 -21.35 -2.91 -12.37
N GLY A 202 -22.18 -2.39 -13.29
CA GLY A 202 -21.76 -2.10 -14.67
C GLY A 202 -20.95 -0.82 -14.88
N THR A 203 -20.77 0.01 -13.84
CA THR A 203 -20.00 1.25 -13.91
C THR A 203 -18.85 1.31 -12.90
N MET A 204 -18.65 0.24 -12.13
CA MET A 204 -17.48 0.13 -11.28
C MET A 204 -16.24 -0.03 -12.15
N ARG A 205 -15.24 0.81 -11.93
CA ARG A 205 -13.95 0.68 -12.62
C ARG A 205 -13.16 -0.44 -11.98
N LEU A 206 -13.09 -1.58 -12.66
CA LEU A 206 -12.39 -2.79 -12.20
C LEU A 206 -11.29 -3.17 -13.20
N GLY A 207 -10.20 -3.77 -12.70
CA GLY A 207 -9.10 -4.27 -13.53
C GLY A 207 -8.15 -3.19 -14.04
N GLY A 208 -7.42 -3.51 -15.11
CA GLY A 208 -6.50 -2.56 -15.76
C GLY A 208 -7.28 -1.52 -16.57
N HIS A 209 -6.91 -0.25 -16.41
CA HIS A 209 -7.46 0.88 -17.16
C HIS A 209 -6.30 1.67 -17.78
N GLU A 210 -6.51 2.17 -18.99
CA GLU A 210 -5.55 3.09 -19.60
C GLU A 210 -5.53 4.42 -18.84
N VAL A 211 -4.33 4.88 -18.48
CA VAL A 211 -4.10 6.19 -17.86
C VAL A 211 -3.12 6.94 -18.74
N VAL A 212 -3.59 8.00 -19.40
CA VAL A 212 -2.76 8.87 -20.21
C VAL A 212 -2.05 9.86 -19.29
N ILE A 213 -0.73 9.72 -19.16
CA ILE A 213 0.09 10.61 -18.33
C ILE A 213 0.42 11.88 -19.13
N VAL A 214 0.14 13.04 -18.54
CA VAL A 214 0.47 14.34 -19.16
C VAL A 214 1.97 14.59 -19.04
N LYS A 215 2.61 14.94 -20.16
CA LYS A 215 4.06 15.18 -20.17
C LYS A 215 4.45 16.30 -19.19
N GLY A 216 5.47 16.06 -18.37
CA GLY A 216 6.01 17.03 -17.42
C GLY A 216 5.31 17.06 -16.06
N THR A 217 4.35 16.17 -15.80
CA THR A 217 3.84 15.93 -14.46
C THR A 217 4.76 15.01 -13.67
N LYS A 218 4.73 15.16 -12.34
CA LYS A 218 5.33 14.19 -11.42
C LYS A 218 4.52 12.91 -11.38
#